data_AF-A0AAN4URU5-F1
#
_entry.id   AF-A0AAN4URU5-F1
#
_cell.length_a   1.000
_cell.length_b   1.000
_cell.length_c   1.000
_cell.angle_alpha   90.00
_cell.angle_beta   90.00
_cell.angle_gamma   90.00
#
_symmetry.space_group_name_H-M   'P 1'
#
loop_
_entity.id
_entity.type
_entity.pdbx_description
1 polymer ?
#
loop_
_entity_poly.entity_id
_entity_poly.type
_entity_poly.pdbx_seq_one_letter_code
_entity_poly.pdbx_strand_id
1 'polypeptide(L)'
;MAEALSIHRAMGRNCTRMAAQWLVLIHFRAHANAPVFSPSVSLYHDMLNPEAEDSARLKACRTMLAVVREQILFENRFGRQAYTRDRPVDPYGRHWQTTELGASLAAIASLLAEAIGAFDQGLAKQN
;
A
#
# COMPACT_ATOMS: atom_id res chain seq x y z
N MET A 1 -28.51 -6.38 3.53
CA MET A 1 -27.51 -6.91 2.58
C MET A 1 -26.85 -5.80 1.75
N ALA A 2 -27.62 -4.90 1.13
CA ALA A 2 -27.09 -3.75 0.38
C ALA A 2 -26.23 -2.78 1.22
N GLU A 3 -26.59 -2.56 2.48
CA GLU A 3 -25.83 -1.70 3.40
C GLU A 3 -24.42 -2.22 3.70
N ALA A 4 -24.29 -3.52 4.01
CA ALA A 4 -22.99 -4.15 4.23
C ALA A 4 -22.09 -4.10 2.98
N LEU A 5 -22.67 -4.23 1.79
CA LEU A 5 -21.96 -4.07 0.51
C LEU A 5 -21.42 -2.65 0.34
N SER A 6 -22.23 -1.64 0.68
CA SER A 6 -21.83 -0.23 0.63
C SER A 6 -20.67 0.08 1.60
N ILE A 7 -20.71 -0.49 2.81
CA ILE A 7 -19.63 -0.36 3.81
C ILE A 7 -18.31 -0.94 3.29
N HIS A 8 -18.32 -2.15 2.74
CA HIS A 8 -17.09 -2.77 2.21
C HIS A 8 -16.51 -1.98 1.04
N ARG A 9 -17.33 -1.47 0.12
CA ARG A 9 -16.86 -0.62 -0.99
C ARG A 9 -16.27 0.70 -0.48
N ALA A 10 -16.95 1.36 0.47
CA ALA A 10 -16.44 2.60 1.09
C ALA A 10 -15.10 2.38 1.79
N MET A 11 -14.96 1.29 2.54
CA MET A 11 -13.71 0.88 3.18
C MET A 11 -12.60 0.65 2.14
N GLY A 12 -12.88 -0.11 1.08
CA GLY A 12 -11.93 -0.37 -0.01
C GLY A 12 -11.43 0.91 -0.67
N ARG A 13 -12.34 1.84 -0.98
CA ARG A 13 -12.00 3.17 -1.53
C ARG A 13 -11.14 3.99 -0.56
N ASN A 14 -11.48 4.00 0.72
CA ASN A 14 -10.72 4.77 1.72
C ASN A 14 -9.29 4.22 1.90
N CYS A 15 -9.14 2.91 2.06
CA CYS A 15 -7.82 2.28 2.18
C CYS A 15 -6.99 2.48 0.91
N THR A 16 -7.60 2.38 -0.28
CA THR A 16 -6.94 2.67 -1.57
C THR A 16 -6.41 4.11 -1.61
N ARG A 17 -7.26 5.09 -1.26
CA ARG A 17 -6.90 6.51 -1.25
C ARG A 17 -5.76 6.78 -0.26
N MET A 18 -5.84 6.24 0.95
CA MET A 18 -4.80 6.40 1.96
C MET A 18 -3.47 5.80 1.49
N ALA A 19 -3.48 4.58 0.94
CA ALA A 19 -2.28 3.95 0.39
C ALA A 19 -1.63 4.83 -0.70
N ALA A 20 -2.43 5.35 -1.64
CA ALA A 20 -1.93 6.23 -2.69
C ALA A 20 -1.38 7.56 -2.15
N GLN A 21 -2.02 8.18 -1.17
CA GLN A 21 -1.51 9.40 -0.53
C GLN A 21 -0.16 9.17 0.14
N TRP A 22 0.02 8.04 0.80
CA TRP A 22 1.32 7.65 1.36
C TRP A 22 2.38 7.44 0.28
N LEU A 23 2.04 6.76 -0.82
CA LEU A 23 2.96 6.57 -1.96
C LEU A 23 3.44 7.90 -2.55
N VAL A 24 2.54 8.90 -2.62
CA VAL A 24 2.90 10.28 -3.02
C VAL A 24 3.85 10.91 -1.99
N LEU A 25 3.52 10.82 -0.71
CA LEU A 25 4.28 11.45 0.38
C LEU A 25 5.73 10.94 0.45
N ILE A 26 5.94 9.64 0.26
CA ILE A 26 7.28 9.04 0.29
C ILE A 26 8.00 9.14 -1.07
N HIS A 27 7.44 9.87 -2.05
CA HIS A 27 7.96 9.95 -3.42
C HIS A 27 8.27 8.57 -4.02
N PHE A 28 7.35 7.63 -3.85
CA PHE A 28 7.57 6.23 -4.18
C PHE A 28 7.97 6.03 -5.65
N ARG A 29 8.93 5.14 -5.87
CA ARG A 29 9.33 4.63 -7.18
C ARG A 29 9.33 3.10 -7.13
N ALA A 30 8.79 2.46 -8.15
CA ALA A 30 8.78 1.00 -8.26
C ALA A 30 10.20 0.38 -8.32
N HIS A 31 11.15 1.13 -8.88
CA HIS A 31 12.57 0.83 -8.92
C HIS A 31 13.35 2.13 -9.19
N ALA A 32 14.68 2.12 -9.13
CA ALA A 32 15.52 3.32 -9.24
C ALA A 32 15.20 4.20 -10.47
N ASN A 33 14.98 3.56 -11.63
CA ASN A 33 14.68 4.27 -12.90
C ASN A 33 13.19 4.47 -13.18
N ALA A 34 12.28 4.09 -12.27
CA ALA A 34 10.84 4.25 -12.48
C ALA A 34 10.45 5.73 -12.29
N PRO A 35 9.39 6.20 -12.96
CA PRO A 35 8.79 7.48 -12.62
C PRO A 35 8.30 7.46 -11.16
N VAL A 36 8.33 8.61 -10.51
CA VAL A 36 7.71 8.79 -9.19
C VAL A 36 6.21 8.61 -9.33
N PHE A 37 5.59 7.94 -8.35
CA PHE A 37 4.15 7.84 -8.25
C PHE A 37 3.53 9.24 -8.16
N SER A 38 2.90 9.66 -9.26
CA SER A 38 2.47 11.04 -9.50
C SER A 38 1.38 11.06 -10.58
N PRO A 39 0.75 12.22 -10.87
CA PRO A 39 -0.30 12.31 -11.88
C PRO A 39 0.08 11.85 -13.30
N SER A 40 1.37 11.64 -13.61
CA SER A 40 1.81 11.07 -14.89
C SER A 40 1.73 9.54 -14.96
N VAL A 41 1.46 8.87 -13.84
CA VAL A 41 1.35 7.41 -13.73
C VAL A 41 -0.13 7.02 -13.77
N SER A 42 -0.53 6.07 -14.62
CA SER A 42 -1.94 5.65 -14.74
C SER A 42 -2.53 5.15 -13.41
N LEU A 43 -1.77 4.34 -12.67
CA LEU A 43 -2.17 3.80 -11.36
C LEU A 43 -2.47 4.91 -10.33
N TYR A 44 -1.92 6.11 -10.49
CA TYR A 44 -2.26 7.26 -9.64
C TYR A 44 -3.74 7.60 -9.77
N HIS A 45 -4.23 7.70 -11.01
CA HIS A 45 -5.62 8.06 -11.28
C HIS A 45 -6.57 6.95 -10.87
N ASP A 46 -6.23 5.69 -11.16
CA ASP A 46 -7.02 4.54 -10.74
C ASP A 46 -7.21 4.49 -9.21
N MET A 47 -6.21 4.95 -8.43
CA MET A 47 -6.28 4.93 -6.97
C MET A 47 -6.87 6.22 -6.36
N LEU A 48 -6.68 7.40 -6.96
CA LEU A 48 -7.04 8.69 -6.34
C LEU A 48 -8.22 9.42 -6.98
N ASN A 49 -8.55 9.19 -8.26
CA ASN A 49 -9.69 9.84 -8.90
C ASN A 49 -10.99 9.39 -8.21
N PRO A 50 -11.82 10.27 -7.61
CA PRO A 50 -13.07 9.90 -6.96
C PRO A 50 -14.01 9.10 -7.88
N GLU A 51 -14.01 9.43 -9.17
CA GLU A 51 -14.87 8.82 -10.20
C GLU A 51 -14.30 7.51 -10.76
N ALA A 52 -13.15 7.03 -10.27
CA ALA A 52 -12.62 5.74 -10.69
C ALA A 52 -13.48 4.58 -10.19
N GLU A 53 -13.77 3.66 -11.11
CA GLU A 53 -14.49 2.41 -10.87
C GLU A 53 -13.79 1.52 -9.82
N ASP A 54 -14.58 0.82 -9.00
CA ASP A 54 -14.05 -0.07 -7.95
C ASP A 54 -13.20 -1.21 -8.53
N SER A 55 -13.50 -1.64 -9.76
CA SER A 55 -12.71 -2.67 -10.48
C SER A 55 -11.33 -2.16 -10.88
N ALA A 56 -11.22 -0.90 -11.32
CA ALA A 56 -9.96 -0.25 -11.64
C ALA A 56 -9.12 -0.06 -10.36
N ARG A 57 -9.75 0.38 -9.26
CA ARG A 57 -9.11 0.48 -7.93
C ARG A 57 -8.56 -0.86 -7.47
N LEU A 58 -9.35 -1.92 -7.57
CA LEU A 58 -8.93 -3.27 -7.18
C LEU A 58 -7.72 -3.74 -7.99
N LYS A 59 -7.76 -3.57 -9.31
CA LYS A 59 -6.62 -3.89 -10.19
C LYS A 59 -5.37 -3.10 -9.79
N ALA A 60 -5.51 -1.78 -9.59
CA ALA A 60 -4.41 -0.93 -9.19
C ALA A 60 -3.83 -1.31 -7.83
N CYS A 61 -4.67 -1.63 -6.84
CA CYS A 61 -4.22 -2.10 -5.53
C CYS A 61 -3.42 -3.39 -5.62
N ARG A 62 -3.88 -4.36 -6.42
CA ARG A 62 -3.16 -5.63 -6.64
C ARG A 62 -1.80 -5.40 -7.30
N THR A 63 -1.75 -4.58 -8.35
CA THR A 63 -0.50 -4.23 -9.03
C THR A 63 0.46 -3.53 -8.07
N MET A 64 -0.01 -2.53 -7.34
CA MET A 64 0.84 -1.77 -6.43
C MET A 64 1.32 -2.62 -5.24
N LEU A 65 0.47 -3.51 -4.71
CA LEU A 65 0.86 -4.40 -3.61
C LEU A 65 2.00 -5.33 -4.02
N ALA A 66 1.97 -5.86 -5.25
CA ALA A 66 3.07 -6.69 -5.76
C ALA A 66 4.38 -5.90 -5.80
N VAL A 67 4.36 -4.68 -6.34
CA VAL A 67 5.55 -3.80 -6.44
C VAL A 67 6.08 -3.41 -5.05
N VAL A 68 5.19 -2.99 -4.15
CA VAL A 68 5.56 -2.60 -2.78
C VAL A 68 6.17 -3.78 -2.01
N ARG A 69 5.63 -4.99 -2.18
CA ARG A 69 6.18 -6.20 -1.54
C ARG A 69 7.61 -6.49 -1.97
N GLU A 70 7.91 -6.37 -3.26
CA GLU A 70 9.28 -6.52 -3.74
C GLU A 70 10.22 -5.49 -3.09
N GLN A 71 9.82 -4.22 -3.02
CA GLN A 71 10.64 -3.18 -2.37
C GLN A 71 10.85 -3.44 -0.87
N ILE A 72 9.83 -3.94 -0.15
CA ILE A 72 9.96 -4.33 1.26
C ILE A 72 11.07 -5.38 1.44
N LEU A 73 11.19 -6.35 0.53
CA LEU A 73 12.24 -7.37 0.62
C LEU A 73 13.64 -6.75 0.51
N PHE A 74 13.81 -5.77 -0.37
CA PHE A 74 15.06 -5.01 -0.50
C PHE A 74 15.38 -4.22 0.77
N GLU A 75 14.40 -3.45 1.29
CA GLU A 75 14.56 -2.66 2.52
C GLU A 75 14.87 -3.54 3.73
N ASN A 76 14.20 -4.68 3.87
CA ASN A 76 14.47 -5.63 4.96
C ASN A 76 15.88 -6.20 4.87
N ARG A 77 16.39 -6.47 3.66
CA ARG A 77 17.76 -6.95 3.45
C ARG A 77 18.77 -5.86 3.85
N PHE A 78 18.52 -4.63 3.44
CA PHE A 78 19.38 -3.49 3.77
C PHE A 78 19.36 -3.18 5.27
N GLY A 79 18.17 -3.09 5.89
CA GLY A 79 18.01 -2.85 7.32
C GLY A 79 18.68 -3.94 8.16
N ARG A 80 18.61 -5.22 7.76
CA ARG A 80 19.36 -6.28 8.44
C ARG A 80 20.86 -6.05 8.40
N GLN A 81 21.41 -5.57 7.29
CA GLN A 81 22.85 -5.27 7.17
C GLN A 81 23.23 -4.04 8.01
N ALA A 82 22.50 -2.94 7.85
CA ALA A 82 22.79 -1.66 8.50
C ALA A 82 22.66 -1.71 10.03
N TYR A 83 21.66 -2.42 10.56
CA TYR A 83 21.34 -2.45 11.99
C TYR A 83 21.87 -3.69 12.72
N THR A 84 22.95 -4.30 12.22
CA THR A 84 23.59 -5.47 12.89
C THR A 84 24.28 -5.07 14.20
N ARG A 85 24.67 -3.80 14.38
CA ARG A 85 25.50 -3.35 15.51
C ARG A 85 24.87 -2.26 16.39
N ASP A 86 24.22 -1.26 15.81
CA ASP A 86 23.70 -0.10 16.55
C ASP A 86 22.19 0.07 16.32
N ARG A 87 21.36 -0.67 17.07
CA ARG A 87 19.91 -0.43 17.07
C ARG A 87 19.55 0.58 18.14
N PRO A 88 18.90 1.70 17.77
CA PRO A 88 18.13 2.47 18.72
C PRO A 88 17.07 1.55 19.34
N VAL A 89 17.11 1.40 20.66
CA VAL A 89 16.13 0.61 21.39
C VAL A 89 14.88 1.47 21.53
N ASP A 90 13.79 1.06 20.89
CA ASP A 90 12.48 1.63 21.14
C ASP A 90 12.13 1.49 22.63
N PRO A 91 11.62 2.54 23.29
CA PRO A 91 11.30 2.51 24.72
C PRO A 91 10.32 1.40 25.12
N TYR A 92 9.54 0.87 24.18
CA TYR A 92 8.60 -0.24 24.39
C TYR A 92 9.15 -1.59 23.92
N GLY A 93 10.46 -1.69 23.68
CA GLY A 93 11.14 -2.92 23.25
C GLY A 93 10.88 -3.33 21.80
N ARG A 94 10.23 -2.47 20.99
CA ARG A 94 9.97 -2.76 19.59
C ARG A 94 11.18 -2.45 18.72
N HIS A 95 11.91 -3.49 18.35
CA HIS A 95 13.06 -3.32 17.47
C HIS A 95 12.58 -3.11 16.04
N TRP A 96 13.02 -2.02 15.42
CA TRP A 96 12.81 -1.81 13.99
C TRP A 96 13.55 -2.93 13.24
N GLN A 97 12.79 -3.76 12.54
CA GLN A 97 13.33 -4.92 11.79
C GLN A 97 13.81 -4.53 10.38
N THR A 98 13.58 -3.28 9.99
CA THR A 98 13.76 -2.75 8.63
C THR A 98 14.11 -1.26 8.68
N THR A 99 14.34 -0.64 7.52
CA THR A 99 14.54 0.81 7.39
C THR A 99 13.25 1.58 7.62
N GLU A 100 13.32 2.89 7.83
CA GLU A 100 12.13 3.76 7.91
C GLU A 100 11.25 3.66 6.66
N LEU A 101 11.88 3.63 5.48
CA LEU A 101 11.18 3.40 4.23
C LEU A 101 10.52 2.02 4.22
N GLY A 102 11.21 0.97 4.65
CA GLY A 102 10.66 -0.38 4.76
C GLY A 102 9.45 -0.47 5.68
N ALA A 103 9.46 0.26 6.81
CA ALA A 103 8.33 0.33 7.73
C ALA A 103 7.13 1.06 7.09
N SER A 104 7.39 2.17 6.40
CA SER A 104 6.37 2.92 5.66
C SER A 104 5.73 2.05 4.56
N LEU A 105 6.55 1.31 3.81
CA LEU A 105 6.09 0.39 2.77
C LEU A 105 5.25 -0.75 3.36
N ALA A 106 5.61 -1.28 4.53
CA ALA A 106 4.82 -2.31 5.21
C ALA A 106 3.42 -1.79 5.60
N ALA A 107 3.33 -0.56 6.11
CA ALA A 107 2.04 0.07 6.41
C ALA A 107 1.19 0.28 5.15
N ILE A 108 1.81 0.73 4.05
CA ILE A 108 1.16 0.87 2.74
C ILE A 108 0.66 -0.50 2.24
N ALA A 109 1.47 -1.55 2.36
CA ALA A 109 1.08 -2.90 1.96
C ALA A 109 -0.14 -3.42 2.73
N SER A 110 -0.24 -3.11 4.03
CA SER A 110 -1.43 -3.43 4.83
C SER A 110 -2.68 -2.70 4.32
N LEU A 111 -2.59 -1.39 4.06
CA LEU A 111 -3.70 -0.62 3.48
C LEU A 111 -4.15 -1.19 2.13
N LEU A 112 -3.20 -1.56 1.27
CA LEU A 112 -3.50 -2.18 -0.04
C LEU A 112 -4.17 -3.55 0.13
N ALA A 113 -3.69 -4.38 1.05
CA ALA A 113 -4.28 -5.69 1.33
C ALA A 113 -5.70 -5.58 1.90
N GLU A 114 -5.93 -4.63 2.81
CA GLU A 114 -7.27 -4.32 3.34
C GLU A 114 -8.21 -3.84 2.23
N ALA A 115 -7.73 -2.96 1.34
CA ALA A 115 -8.53 -2.50 0.21
C ALA A 115 -8.96 -3.66 -0.69
N ILE A 116 -8.01 -4.55 -1.04
CA ILE A 116 -8.28 -5.75 -1.85
C ILE A 116 -9.32 -6.64 -1.16
N GLY A 117 -9.12 -6.94 0.12
CA GLY A 117 -10.06 -7.77 0.89
C GLY A 117 -11.45 -7.17 0.96
N ALA A 118 -11.56 -5.85 1.12
CA ALA A 118 -12.83 -5.14 1.14
C ALA A 118 -13.56 -5.22 -0.22
N PHE A 119 -12.85 -5.02 -1.33
CA PHE A 119 -13.43 -5.15 -2.66
C PHE A 119 -13.84 -6.60 -2.97
N ASP A 120 -13.01 -7.59 -2.62
CA ASP A 120 -13.32 -9.01 -2.86
C ASP A 120 -14.53 -9.49 -2.05
N GLN A 121 -14.67 -9.05 -0.79
CA GLN A 121 -15.87 -9.32 0.03
C GLN A 121 -17.12 -8.62 -0.51
N GLY A 122 -16.96 -7.43 -1.09
CA GLY A 122 -18.04 -6.75 -1.80
C GLY A 122 -18.45 -7.46 -3.10
N LEU A 123 -17.53 -8.14 -3.78
CA LEU A 123 -17.81 -8.90 -5.00
C LEU A 123 -18.45 -10.26 -4.69
N ALA A 124 -17.97 -10.98 -3.67
CA ALA A 124 -18.49 -12.30 -3.29
C ALA A 124 -19.95 -12.29 -2.82
N LYS A 125 -20.46 -11.13 -2.37
CA LYS A 125 -21.86 -10.95 -1.93
C LYS A 125 -22.80 -10.48 -3.07
N GLN A 126 -22.30 -10.32 -4.29
CA GLN A 126 -23.10 -9.98 -5.48
C GLN A 126 -23.54 -11.21 -6.29
N ASN A 127 -22.85 -12.33 -6.13
CA ASN A 127 -23.20 -13.64 -6.67
C ASN A 127 -23.99 -14.46 -5.65
#